data_AF-A0A2V8YV22-F1
#
_entry.id   AF-A0A2V8YV22-F1
#
_cell.length_a   1.000
_cell.length_b   1.000
_cell.length_c   1.000
_cell.angle_alpha   90.00
_cell.angle_beta   90.00
_cell.angle_gamma   90.00
#
_symmetry.space_group_name_H-M   'P 1'
#
loop_
_entity.id
_entity.type
_entity.pdbx_description
1 polymer ?
#
loop_
_entity_poly.entity_id
_entity_poly.type
_entity_poly.pdbx_seq_one_letter_code
_entity_poly.pdbx_strand_id
1 'polypeptide(L)'
;MPKPQPSKQLHALCHEHHIEMSLVEAFVESVRPQAHASAYACPQPDCGVHYAPQNGYFVLTNNGNAELDMTPRVSCPRDGQRMHLAEINPEKKAFRLWRCPQRDSTRTNEEDLLNEMA
;
A
#
# COMPACT_ATOMS: atom_id res chain seq x y z
N MET A 1 -4.10 10.33 -27.50
CA MET A 1 -3.08 9.78 -26.58
C MET A 1 -3.48 10.15 -25.15
N PRO A 2 -3.52 9.23 -24.19
CA PRO A 2 -3.81 9.58 -22.80
C PRO A 2 -2.68 10.45 -22.27
N LYS A 3 -3.02 11.60 -21.69
CA LYS A 3 -2.04 12.50 -21.05
C LYS A 3 -1.47 11.78 -19.82
N PRO A 4 -0.15 11.70 -19.64
CA PRO A 4 0.42 11.25 -18.37
C PRO A 4 -0.05 12.22 -17.30
N GLN A 5 -0.95 11.78 -16.43
CA GLN A 5 -1.30 12.55 -15.24
C GLN A 5 -0.02 12.67 -14.39
N PRO A 6 0.23 13.84 -13.78
CA PRO A 6 1.33 13.97 -12.84
C PRO A 6 1.15 12.88 -11.79
N SER A 7 2.20 12.09 -11.58
CA SER A 7 2.25 11.07 -10.55
C SER A 7 1.94 11.75 -9.22
N LYS A 8 0.69 11.66 -8.76
CA LYS A 8 0.33 12.09 -7.41
C LYS A 8 1.20 11.27 -6.47
N GLN A 9 2.12 11.93 -5.77
CA GLN A 9 2.88 11.28 -4.73
C GLN A 9 1.88 10.76 -3.69
N LEU A 10 1.95 9.47 -3.41
CA LEU A 10 1.05 8.82 -2.47
C LEU A 10 1.59 9.02 -1.06
N HIS A 11 0.72 9.42 -0.14
CA HIS A 11 1.02 9.50 1.28
C HIS A 11 0.71 8.15 1.96
N ALA A 12 1.36 7.09 1.48
CA ALA A 12 1.15 5.75 2.02
C ALA A 12 1.84 5.60 3.37
N LEU A 13 1.14 5.06 4.36
CA LEU A 13 1.72 4.69 5.66
C LEU A 13 2.20 3.24 5.64
N CYS A 14 3.27 2.93 6.36
CA CYS A 14 3.66 1.55 6.64
C CYS A 14 2.55 0.88 7.48
N HIS A 15 2.13 -0.33 7.12
CA HIS A 15 1.06 -1.01 7.86
C HIS A 15 1.51 -1.61 9.21
N GLU A 16 2.82 -1.73 9.43
CA GLU A 16 3.40 -2.19 10.70
C GLU A 16 3.73 -1.00 11.61
N HIS A 17 4.47 -0.02 11.08
CA HIS A 17 5.00 1.11 11.85
C HIS A 17 4.10 2.35 11.83
N HIS A 18 3.14 2.42 10.91
CA HIS A 18 2.20 3.53 10.72
C HIS A 18 2.86 4.90 10.48
N ILE A 19 4.09 4.90 9.97
CA ILE A 19 4.82 6.09 9.54
C ILE A 19 4.72 6.26 8.02
N GLU A 20 4.83 7.50 7.55
CA GLU A 20 4.78 7.81 6.12
C GLU A 20 5.96 7.15 5.38
N MET A 21 5.64 6.48 4.28
CA MET A 21 6.60 5.80 3.42
C MET A 21 7.20 6.78 2.41
N SER A 22 8.46 6.60 2.09
CA SER A 22 9.18 7.43 1.12
C SER A 22 9.24 6.75 -0.24
N LEU A 23 9.10 7.52 -1.31
CA LEU A 23 9.27 7.01 -2.68
C LEU A 23 10.72 6.56 -2.87
N VAL A 24 10.91 5.30 -3.24
CA VAL A 24 12.20 4.72 -3.60
C VAL A 24 12.15 4.22 -5.04
N GLU A 25 13.22 4.47 -5.78
CA GLU A 25 13.45 3.83 -7.07
C GLU A 25 13.99 2.42 -6.83
N ALA A 26 13.11 1.51 -6.41
CA ALA A 26 13.46 0.12 -6.22
C ALA A 26 13.51 -0.60 -7.58
N PHE A 27 14.68 -1.10 -7.97
CA PHE A 27 14.79 -2.10 -9.03
C PHE A 27 14.25 -3.43 -8.50
N VAL A 28 12.95 -3.69 -8.70
CA VAL A 28 12.38 -5.01 -8.42
C VAL A 28 12.71 -5.92 -9.60
N GLU A 29 13.82 -6.64 -9.51
CA GLU A 29 14.34 -7.48 -10.59
C GLU A 29 13.49 -8.75 -10.84
N SER A 30 12.54 -9.08 -9.94
CA SER A 30 12.01 -10.44 -9.84
C SER A 30 10.50 -10.65 -10.10
N VAL A 31 9.77 -9.78 -10.83
CA VAL A 31 8.38 -10.13 -11.23
C VAL A 31 8.01 -9.84 -12.70
N ARG A 32 8.80 -9.10 -13.48
CA ARG A 32 8.77 -9.05 -14.96
C ARG A 32 9.81 -8.05 -15.44
N PRO A 33 10.56 -8.32 -16.53
CA PRO A 33 11.46 -7.32 -17.09
C PRO A 33 10.59 -6.16 -17.64
N GLN A 34 11.01 -4.92 -17.38
CA GLN A 34 10.54 -3.67 -18.01
C GLN A 34 9.42 -2.83 -17.34
N ALA A 35 9.40 -2.71 -16.01
CA ALA A 35 8.81 -1.50 -15.42
C ALA A 35 9.64 -1.05 -14.23
N HIS A 36 10.23 0.15 -14.32
CA HIS A 36 10.69 0.89 -13.15
C HIS A 36 9.43 1.24 -12.33
N ALA A 37 8.95 0.30 -11.53
CA ALA A 37 7.80 0.53 -10.68
C ALA A 37 8.30 1.28 -9.46
N SER A 38 8.11 2.61 -9.43
CA SER A 38 8.38 3.39 -8.23
C SER A 38 7.57 2.79 -7.07
N ALA A 39 8.28 2.35 -6.03
CA ALA A 39 7.70 1.78 -4.83
C ALA A 39 7.88 2.75 -3.67
N TYR A 40 7.06 2.63 -2.64
CA TYR A 40 7.20 3.37 -1.40
C TYR A 40 7.79 2.42 -0.37
N ALA A 41 8.81 2.86 0.38
CA ALA A 41 9.47 2.08 1.42
C ALA A 41 9.26 2.71 2.79
N CYS A 42 9.15 1.87 3.81
CA CYS A 42 9.18 2.33 5.19
C CYS A 42 10.57 2.91 5.51
N PRO A 43 10.68 4.12 6.08
CA PRO A 43 11.98 4.70 6.44
C PRO A 43 12.56 4.13 7.74
N GLN A 44 11.82 3.26 8.45
CA GLN A 44 12.31 2.65 9.68
C GLN A 44 13.45 1.66 9.37
N PRO A 45 14.58 1.70 10.09
CA PRO A 45 15.62 0.68 10.00
C PRO A 45 15.03 -0.72 10.22
N ASP A 46 15.54 -1.70 9.50
CA ASP A 46 15.13 -3.11 9.56
C ASP A 46 13.66 -3.40 9.16
N CYS A 47 12.91 -2.40 8.68
CA CYS A 47 11.58 -2.61 8.13
C CYS A 47 11.65 -2.87 6.62
N GLY A 48 11.42 -4.13 6.22
CA GLY A 48 11.38 -4.54 4.82
C GLY A 48 10.07 -4.18 4.08
N VAL A 49 9.14 -3.46 4.72
CA VAL A 49 7.82 -3.17 4.15
C VAL A 49 7.90 -2.13 3.05
N HIS A 50 7.35 -2.51 1.90
CA HIS A 50 7.19 -1.68 0.72
C HIS A 50 5.73 -1.66 0.26
N TYR A 51 5.38 -0.67 -0.54
CA TYR A 51 4.08 -0.54 -1.17
C TYR A 51 4.24 -0.11 -2.63
N ALA A 52 3.55 -0.79 -3.54
CA ALA A 52 3.43 -0.37 -4.93
C ALA A 52 1.95 -0.39 -5.34
N PRO A 53 1.43 0.63 -6.06
CA PRO A 53 0.01 0.69 -6.42
C PRO A 53 -0.54 -0.55 -7.16
N GLN A 54 0.32 -1.23 -7.91
CA GLN A 54 -0.05 -2.43 -8.68
C GLN A 54 -0.03 -3.70 -7.81
N ASN A 55 0.88 -3.77 -6.84
CA ASN A 55 1.15 -4.99 -6.07
C ASN A 55 0.57 -4.93 -4.64
N GLY A 56 0.27 -3.74 -4.13
CA GLY A 56 -0.06 -3.51 -2.73
C GLY A 56 1.17 -3.49 -1.85
N TYR A 57 0.98 -3.82 -0.57
CA TYR A 57 2.07 -3.99 0.38
C TYR A 57 2.81 -5.29 0.14
N PHE A 58 4.14 -5.27 0.26
CA PHE A 58 5.00 -6.45 0.19
C PHE A 58 6.21 -6.26 1.11
N VAL A 59 6.83 -7.36 1.52
CA VAL A 59 8.08 -7.34 2.28
C VAL A 59 9.20 -7.80 1.38
N LEU A 60 10.26 -7.00 1.24
CA LEU A 60 11.49 -7.44 0.58
C LEU A 60 12.32 -8.26 1.56
N THR A 61 12.55 -9.53 1.21
CA THR A 61 13.46 -10.41 1.96
C THR A 61 14.91 -10.19 1.51
N ASN A 62 15.88 -10.55 2.35
CA ASN A 62 17.31 -10.47 2.03
C ASN A 62 17.72 -11.21 0.75
N ASN A 63 16.88 -12.12 0.25
CA ASN A 63 17.12 -12.87 -0.97
C ASN A 63 16.55 -12.18 -2.22
N GLY A 64 16.06 -10.94 -2.12
CA GLY A 64 15.45 -10.19 -3.22
C GLY A 64 14.04 -10.68 -3.62
N ASN A 65 13.45 -11.57 -2.81
CA ASN A 65 12.08 -12.04 -3.02
C ASN A 65 11.09 -11.13 -2.29
N ALA A 66 9.98 -10.82 -2.95
CA ALA A 66 8.87 -10.07 -2.37
C ALA A 66 7.83 -11.03 -1.76
N GLU A 67 7.60 -10.91 -0.45
CA GLU A 67 6.59 -11.68 0.28
C GLU A 67 5.30 -10.86 0.43
N LEU A 68 4.18 -11.46 0.01
CA LEU A 68 2.85 -10.82 -0.05
C LEU A 68 1.84 -11.47 0.90
N ASP A 69 2.17 -12.62 1.51
CA ASP A 69 1.22 -13.42 2.28
C ASP A 69 0.93 -12.82 3.65
N MET A 70 1.92 -12.13 4.24
CA MET A 70 1.78 -11.47 5.54
C MET A 70 1.30 -10.02 5.44
N THR A 71 0.96 -9.53 4.24
CA THR A 71 0.66 -8.12 4.02
C THR A 71 -0.84 -7.84 3.80
N PRO A 72 -1.33 -6.62 4.10
CA PRO A 72 -2.72 -6.26 3.88
C PRO A 72 -3.14 -6.37 2.41
N ARG A 73 -4.22 -7.10 2.15
CA ARG A 73 -4.80 -7.34 0.81
C ARG A 73 -6.08 -6.55 0.57
N VAL A 74 -6.14 -5.31 1.04
CA VAL A 74 -7.32 -4.44 0.89
C VAL A 74 -7.41 -3.95 -0.56
N SER A 75 -8.51 -4.30 -1.23
CA SER A 75 -8.77 -3.90 -2.61
C SER A 75 -9.80 -2.77 -2.68
N CYS A 76 -9.54 -1.84 -3.60
CA CYS A 76 -10.45 -0.75 -3.93
C CYS A 76 -11.73 -1.34 -4.56
N PRO A 77 -12.94 -1.02 -4.04
CA PRO A 77 -14.18 -1.58 -4.57
C PRO A 77 -14.51 -1.10 -6.00
N ARG A 78 -13.81 -0.06 -6.49
CA ARG A 78 -14.07 0.59 -7.78
C ARG A 78 -13.29 -0.02 -8.94
N ASP A 79 -12.03 -0.38 -8.72
CA ASP A 79 -11.09 -0.80 -9.76
C ASP A 79 -10.26 -2.03 -9.37
N GLY A 80 -10.45 -2.56 -8.16
CA GLY A 80 -9.74 -3.74 -7.66
C GLY A 80 -8.29 -3.49 -7.25
N GLN A 81 -7.75 -2.27 -7.43
CA GLN A 81 -6.38 -1.96 -7.07
C GLN A 81 -6.13 -2.10 -5.58
N ARG A 82 -4.88 -2.42 -5.22
CA ARG A 82 -4.49 -2.51 -3.81
C ARG A 82 -4.45 -1.11 -3.20
N MET A 83 -5.13 -0.96 -2.07
CA MET A 83 -5.22 0.31 -1.35
C MET A 83 -4.00 0.47 -0.43
N HIS A 84 -3.61 1.72 -0.16
CA HIS A 84 -2.63 2.04 0.86
C HIS A 84 -3.33 2.45 2.16
N LEU A 85 -2.68 2.21 3.28
CA LEU A 85 -3.05 2.79 4.55
C LEU A 85 -2.77 4.29 4.49
N ALA A 86 -3.80 5.09 4.72
CA ALA A 86 -3.73 6.56 4.65
C ALA A 86 -3.80 7.18 6.05
N GLU A 87 -4.54 6.57 6.98
CA GLU A 87 -4.71 7.10 8.33
C GLU A 87 -4.87 5.99 9.36
N ILE A 88 -4.35 6.25 10.56
CA ILE A 88 -4.57 5.46 11.77
C ILE A 88 -5.14 6.35 12.87
N ASN A 89 -5.89 5.78 13.80
CA ASN A 89 -6.33 6.49 15.00
C ASN A 89 -5.59 5.93 16.22
N PRO A 90 -4.74 6.73 16.90
CA PRO A 90 -4.03 6.28 18.09
C PRO A 90 -4.94 5.85 19.25
N GLU A 91 -6.11 6.50 19.39
CA GLU A 91 -7.09 6.18 20.43
C GLU A 91 -7.87 4.90 20.11
N LYS A 92 -8.16 4.68 18.82
CA LYS A 92 -8.79 3.46 18.32
C LYS A 92 -7.77 2.57 17.61
N LYS A 93 -7.05 1.73 18.37
CA LYS A 93 -6.00 0.85 17.84
C LYS A 93 -6.41 -0.02 16.65
N ALA A 94 -7.69 -0.36 16.51
CA ALA A 94 -8.19 -1.12 15.38
C ALA A 94 -8.45 -0.26 14.13
N PHE A 95 -8.74 1.04 14.24
CA PHE A 95 -9.14 1.88 13.12
C PHE A 95 -8.04 2.00 12.07
N ARG A 96 -8.39 1.73 10.81
CA ARG A 96 -7.52 1.89 9.64
C ARG A 96 -8.34 2.50 8.51
N LEU A 97 -7.90 3.65 8.01
CA LEU A 97 -8.44 4.25 6.78
C LEU A 97 -7.53 3.87 5.61
N TRP A 98 -8.09 3.13 4.66
CA TRP A 98 -7.44 2.75 3.42
C TRP A 98 -7.87 3.71 2.31
N ARG A 99 -6.97 4.08 1.40
CA ARG A 99 -7.26 4.93 0.24
C ARG A 99 -6.81 4.29 -1.07
N CYS A 100 -7.61 4.44 -2.12
CA CYS A 100 -7.24 3.97 -3.44
C CYS A 100 -6.11 4.85 -4.01
N PRO A 101 -5.11 4.27 -4.69
CA PRO A 101 -3.97 5.04 -5.19
C PRO A 101 -4.33 5.93 -6.39
N GLN A 102 -5.31 5.54 -7.21
CA GLN A 102 -5.70 6.30 -8.40
C GLN A 102 -6.91 7.20 -8.19
N ARG A 103 -7.66 7.00 -7.10
CA ARG A 103 -8.92 7.69 -6.83
C ARG A 103 -9.05 8.03 -5.36
N ASP A 104 -9.76 9.11 -5.05
CA ASP A 104 -10.05 9.54 -3.68
C ASP A 104 -11.07 8.66 -2.94
N SER A 105 -11.28 7.41 -3.39
CA SER A 105 -12.13 6.44 -2.69
C SER A 105 -11.39 5.88 -1.47
N THR A 106 -12.12 5.74 -0.37
CA THR A 106 -11.60 5.26 0.90
C THR A 106 -12.39 4.04 1.38
N ARG A 107 -11.80 3.29 2.31
CA ARG A 107 -12.45 2.18 3.03
C ARG A 107 -11.94 2.17 4.45
N THR A 108 -12.83 2.01 5.40
CA THR A 108 -12.47 1.75 6.80
C THR A 108 -12.66 0.27 7.12
N ASN A 109 -11.92 -0.24 8.09
CA ASN A 109 -12.19 -1.59 8.61
C ASN A 109 -13.37 -1.64 9.59
N GLU A 110 -13.92 -0.50 10.01
CA GLU A 110 -15.16 -0.44 10.80
C GLU A 110 -16.40 -0.71 9.92
N GLU A 111 -16.35 -0.41 8.62
CA GLU A 111 -17.43 -0.71 7.66
C GLU A 111 -17.63 -2.21 7.42
N ASP A 112 -16.60 -3.04 7.59
CA ASP A 112 -16.70 -4.50 7.45
C ASP A 112 -17.54 -5.13 8.57
N LEU A 113 -17.35 -4.63 9.80
CA LEU A 113 -18.05 -5.14 10.99
C LEU A 113 -19.56 -4.90 10.95
N LEU A 114 -20.03 -3.88 10.23
CA LEU A 114 -21.46 -3.60 10.08
C LEU A 114 -22.15 -4.55 9.09
N ASN A 115 -21.40 -5.20 8.20
CA ASN A 115 -21.93 -6.09 7.17
C ASN A 115 -21.94 -7.58 7.60
N GLU A 116 -21.26 -7.96 8.68
CA GLU A 116 -21.25 -9.34 9.21
C GLU A 116 -22.45 -9.65 10.14
N MET A 117 -23.35 -8.69 10.36
CA MET A 117 -24.52 -8.84 11.24
C MET A 117 -25.87 -8.63 10.54
N ALA A 118 -25.91 -8.74 9.21
CA ALA A 118 -27.13 -8.65 8.39
C ALA A 118 -27.50 -9.99 7.75
#